data_AF-P50938-F1
#
_entry.id   AF-P50938-F1
#
_cell.length_a   1.000
_cell.length_b   1.000
_cell.length_c   1.000
_cell.angle_alpha   90.00
_cell.angle_beta   90.00
_cell.angle_gamma   90.00
#
_symmetry.space_group_name_H-M   'P 1'
#
loop_
_entity.id
_entity.type
_entity.pdbx_description
1 polymer ?
#
loop_
_entity_poly.entity_id
_entity_poly.type
_entity_poly.pdbx_seq_one_letter_code
_entity_poly.pdbx_strand_id
1 'polypeptide(L)'
;MQKILIEGYDISKDNANPDIKEIRNLDHLPSAKACEYFIHAHGAEFFYQNSHLGLLGKIQSYFMPDPSYLSLTMSSNGGATPMLDITLLNKIQRNTPANQCNIVHIFSCCSGAAQHHLDFIEGNIVLCTYNKASDNNVTQLANSNYETRIKKHSSLIEYIHDNFHLLVASDFSISYKLDNEIYNFSLSSDNIKNMKSIEELPVFLYKEYGTFVKFYQNIYAKYHVSYPEIFNISIGTKPKGLTYADLVRVFTRALTLETYNFNKFSLSKIENLLHQKGLNTDFSVDQAIEQENFELLTSLLNYDNTNIQFYTINKTIDKGNLDILKAVVAHSTTKIESYNIDRAIDKGNLDILKAVVAHSTTKIESYNIDRAIDKGNLDILKAVVAHSTTKIESYNIDRAIDKGNLDILKAVVAHSTTKIESYNIDRAIDKGNLDILKAVVAHSTTKIESYNIDRAIDKGNLDILKAVVAHSTTKIESYNIDRAIDKGNLDILKAVVAHSTTKIESYNFNTVIKIGNLEMLDIILQHSYNSEELVTKYHNYTINNIMPEVNTIPTIEEDVSILGAEIV
;
A
#
# COMPACT_ATOMS: atom_id res chain seq x y z
N MET A 1 0.66 -14.27 41.36
CA MET A 1 2.02 -14.25 40.80
C MET A 1 2.26 -12.91 40.13
N GLN A 2 3.51 -12.43 40.03
CA GLN A 2 3.82 -11.25 39.21
C GLN A 2 3.65 -11.61 37.74
N LYS A 3 3.04 -10.73 36.95
CA LYS A 3 2.90 -10.91 35.51
C LYS A 3 4.12 -10.33 34.80
N ILE A 4 4.72 -11.12 33.92
CA ILE A 4 5.87 -10.74 33.11
C ILE A 4 5.47 -10.79 31.64
N LEU A 5 5.67 -9.71 30.90
CA LEU A 5 5.43 -9.66 29.45
C LEU A 5 6.76 -9.73 28.70
N ILE A 6 6.84 -10.62 27.71
CA ILE A 6 7.98 -10.77 26.80
C ILE A 6 7.43 -10.64 25.38
N GLU A 7 7.82 -9.57 24.68
CA GLU A 7 7.39 -9.31 23.31
C GLU A 7 8.55 -9.45 22.31
N GLY A 8 8.25 -10.03 21.15
CA GLY A 8 9.23 -10.18 20.07
C GLY A 8 9.65 -8.85 19.46
N TYR A 9 10.79 -8.86 18.78
CA TYR A 9 11.39 -7.64 18.22
C TYR A 9 10.47 -6.93 17.20
N ASP A 10 9.66 -7.70 16.47
CA ASP A 10 8.67 -7.19 15.49
C ASP A 10 7.36 -6.70 16.13
N ILE A 11 7.25 -6.72 17.46
CA ILE A 11 6.02 -6.34 18.17
C ILE A 11 6.21 -4.94 18.73
N SER A 12 5.55 -3.97 18.07
CA SER A 12 5.58 -2.55 18.42
C SER A 12 4.41 -2.12 19.30
N LYS A 13 4.03 -2.95 20.28
CA LYS A 13 2.99 -2.57 21.24
C LYS A 13 3.64 -2.13 22.55
N ASP A 14 3.38 -0.89 22.94
CA ASP A 14 3.73 -0.46 24.30
C ASP A 14 2.83 -1.20 25.30
N ASN A 15 3.43 -1.74 26.37
CA ASN A 15 2.67 -2.29 27.46
C ASN A 15 1.87 -1.19 28.16
N ALA A 16 0.57 -1.13 27.87
CA ALA A 16 -0.34 -0.16 28.45
C ALA A 16 -0.70 -0.43 29.91
N ASN A 17 -0.29 -1.58 30.48
CA ASN A 17 -0.61 -1.94 31.86
C ASN A 17 0.63 -1.85 32.78
N PRO A 18 0.70 -0.85 33.68
CA PRO A 18 1.85 -0.66 34.57
C PRO A 18 2.03 -1.79 35.59
N ASP A 19 1.01 -2.61 35.84
CA ASP A 19 1.08 -3.74 36.77
C ASP A 19 1.80 -4.96 36.15
N ILE A 20 2.04 -4.95 34.85
CA ILE A 20 2.71 -6.02 34.12
C ILE A 20 4.15 -5.58 33.87
N LYS A 21 5.12 -6.36 34.36
CA LYS A 21 6.52 -6.05 34.14
C LYS A 21 6.93 -6.53 32.75
N GLU A 22 7.16 -5.61 31.85
CA GLU A 22 7.72 -5.91 30.54
C GLU A 22 9.23 -6.14 30.64
N ILE A 23 9.75 -7.18 29.98
CA ILE A 23 11.18 -7.43 29.85
C ILE A 23 11.56 -7.59 28.38
N ARG A 24 12.60 -6.87 27.96
CA ARG A 24 13.18 -6.95 26.60
C ARG A 24 14.57 -7.61 26.57
N ASN A 25 15.08 -8.00 27.75
CA ASN A 25 16.34 -8.71 27.89
C ASN A 25 16.16 -9.84 28.91
N LEU A 26 16.62 -11.04 28.55
CA LEU A 26 16.54 -12.25 29.37
C LEU A 26 17.33 -12.17 30.67
N ASP A 27 18.30 -11.27 30.77
CA ASP A 27 19.06 -11.07 32.01
C ASP A 27 18.23 -10.34 33.07
N HIS A 28 17.07 -9.79 32.70
CA HIS A 28 16.09 -9.20 33.61
C HIS A 28 15.00 -10.18 34.08
N LEU A 29 15.13 -11.47 33.74
CA LEU A 29 14.22 -12.51 34.23
C LEU A 29 14.23 -12.54 35.77
N PRO A 30 13.05 -12.55 36.42
CA PRO A 30 12.97 -12.73 37.87
C PRO A 30 13.61 -14.04 38.32
N SER A 31 14.35 -14.01 39.44
CA SER A 31 15.10 -15.17 39.95
C SER A 31 14.64 -15.71 41.31
N ALA A 32 13.68 -15.05 41.96
CA ALA A 32 13.37 -15.29 43.39
C ALA A 32 11.99 -15.91 43.64
N LYS A 33 11.10 -15.90 42.64
CA LYS A 33 9.72 -16.36 42.80
C LYS A 33 9.09 -16.73 41.46
N ALA A 34 8.22 -17.73 41.47
CA ALA A 34 7.38 -18.07 40.34
C ALA A 34 6.54 -16.89 39.88
N CYS A 35 6.50 -16.75 38.56
CA CYS A 35 5.81 -15.68 37.85
C CYS A 35 4.83 -16.28 36.83
N GLU A 36 3.95 -15.42 36.35
CA GLU A 36 3.10 -15.70 35.21
C GLU A 36 3.66 -14.97 33.98
N TYR A 37 4.21 -15.71 33.04
CA TYR A 37 4.84 -15.18 31.83
C TYR A 37 3.84 -15.14 30.68
N PHE A 38 3.87 -14.05 29.94
CA PHE A 38 3.10 -13.78 28.74
C PHE A 38 4.09 -13.54 27.62
N ILE A 39 4.19 -14.49 26.69
CA ILE A 39 5.11 -14.46 25.56
C ILE A 39 4.32 -14.24 24.28
N HIS A 40 4.56 -13.10 23.63
CA HIS A 40 3.98 -12.76 22.33
C HIS A 40 5.08 -12.71 21.28
N ALA A 41 4.98 -13.55 20.25
CA ALA A 41 5.97 -13.60 19.18
C ALA A 41 5.36 -13.79 17.77
N HIS A 42 6.08 -13.36 16.74
CA HIS A 42 5.72 -13.58 15.33
C HIS A 42 6.52 -14.76 14.74
N GLY A 43 5.94 -15.42 13.74
CA GLY A 43 6.31 -16.74 13.26
C GLY A 43 7.46 -16.89 12.29
N ALA A 44 8.25 -15.84 12.04
CA ALA A 44 9.22 -15.85 10.94
C ALA A 44 10.48 -16.69 11.24
N GLU A 45 10.33 -17.83 11.93
CA GLU A 45 11.44 -18.60 12.48
C GLU A 45 11.17 -20.10 12.47
N PHE A 46 12.10 -20.80 11.86
CA PHE A 46 11.95 -22.16 11.41
C PHE A 46 12.07 -23.17 12.54
N PHE A 47 11.08 -24.06 12.62
CA PHE A 47 11.24 -25.38 13.22
C PHE A 47 11.90 -26.30 12.21
N TYR A 48 13.05 -26.89 12.55
CA TYR A 48 13.61 -27.98 11.78
C TYR A 48 13.67 -29.26 12.60
N GLN A 49 13.03 -30.31 12.10
CA GLN A 49 13.43 -31.68 12.40
C GLN A 49 14.78 -31.96 11.74
N ASN A 50 15.67 -32.68 12.44
CA ASN A 50 16.99 -33.10 11.92
C ASN A 50 16.94 -33.82 10.55
N SER A 51 15.79 -34.34 10.14
CA SER A 51 15.61 -35.05 8.87
C SER A 51 15.37 -34.16 7.64
N HIS A 52 15.06 -32.87 7.79
CA HIS A 52 14.65 -32.00 6.65
C HIS A 52 15.63 -30.86 6.31
N LEU A 53 16.79 -30.82 6.94
CA LEU A 53 17.79 -29.78 6.66
C LEU A 53 18.62 -30.13 5.41
N GLY A 54 18.60 -29.22 4.44
CA GLY A 54 19.62 -29.16 3.39
C GLY A 54 21.02 -28.97 3.98
N LEU A 55 22.06 -29.00 3.14
CA LEU A 55 23.48 -29.05 3.56
C LEU A 55 23.85 -28.02 4.64
N LEU A 56 23.31 -26.80 4.56
CA LEU A 56 23.59 -25.71 5.51
C LEU A 56 23.08 -25.98 6.93
N GLY A 57 21.93 -26.62 7.06
CA GLY A 57 21.35 -26.94 8.36
C GLY A 57 22.01 -28.12 9.06
N LYS A 58 22.54 -29.09 8.29
CA LYS A 58 23.38 -30.17 8.83
C LYS A 58 24.72 -29.65 9.38
N ILE A 59 25.26 -28.60 8.76
CA ILE A 59 26.49 -27.95 9.23
C ILE A 59 26.20 -27.20 10.54
N GLN A 60 25.10 -26.44 10.63
CA GLN A 60 24.72 -25.75 11.87
C GLN A 60 24.44 -26.71 13.03
N SER A 61 23.77 -27.85 12.81
CA SER A 61 23.53 -28.87 13.85
C SER A 61 24.81 -29.54 14.36
N TYR A 62 25.89 -29.52 13.57
CA TYR A 62 27.17 -30.11 13.97
C TYR A 62 27.97 -29.23 14.95
N PHE A 63 27.65 -27.93 14.99
CA PHE A 63 28.33 -26.93 15.82
C PHE A 63 27.51 -26.42 17.01
N MET A 64 26.27 -26.88 17.19
CA MET A 64 25.43 -26.56 18.35
C MET A 64 25.20 -27.82 19.20
N PRO A 65 25.72 -27.90 20.44
CA PRO A 65 25.66 -29.11 21.27
C PRO A 65 24.30 -29.33 21.97
N ASP A 66 23.40 -28.34 21.94
CA ASP A 66 22.03 -28.49 22.43
C ASP A 66 21.03 -28.34 21.28
N PRO A 67 19.93 -29.10 21.27
CA PRO A 67 18.91 -28.98 20.24
C PRO A 67 18.15 -27.66 20.39
N SER A 68 18.63 -26.62 19.72
CA SER A 68 17.99 -25.32 19.58
C SER A 68 16.93 -25.39 18.47
N TYR A 69 15.69 -25.75 18.84
CA TYR A 69 14.61 -25.97 17.87
C TYR A 69 13.84 -24.70 17.46
N LEU A 70 14.31 -23.53 17.86
CA LEU A 70 13.53 -22.29 17.86
C LEU A 70 14.50 -21.09 17.93
N SER A 71 14.41 -20.10 17.03
CA SER A 71 15.37 -18.99 17.00
C SER A 71 14.79 -17.59 16.74
N LEU A 72 14.30 -16.88 17.78
CA LEU A 72 13.78 -15.48 17.66
C LEU A 72 14.76 -14.44 18.19
N THR A 73 15.47 -13.71 17.36
CA THR A 73 16.49 -12.78 17.84
C THR A 73 15.92 -11.54 18.55
N MET A 74 16.27 -11.33 19.82
CA MET A 74 16.21 -10.04 20.51
C MET A 74 17.53 -9.29 20.30
N SER A 75 17.47 -8.00 19.97
CA SER A 75 18.64 -7.13 19.95
C SER A 75 19.12 -6.86 21.38
N SER A 76 20.22 -7.50 21.79
CA SER A 76 20.95 -7.16 23.01
C SER A 76 22.31 -6.56 22.67
N ASN A 77 22.88 -5.74 23.56
CA ASN A 77 24.24 -5.20 23.44
C ASN A 77 25.26 -6.35 23.51
N GLY A 78 25.47 -7.05 22.39
CA GLY A 78 26.38 -8.20 22.30
C GLY A 78 25.94 -9.33 21.36
N GLY A 79 24.71 -9.32 20.83
CA GLY A 79 24.25 -10.35 19.89
C GLY A 79 22.74 -10.60 19.93
N ALA A 80 22.27 -11.31 18.90
CA ALA A 80 20.87 -11.58 18.62
C ALA A 80 20.43 -12.87 19.36
N THR A 81 19.56 -12.78 20.39
CA THR A 81 19.23 -13.94 21.27
C THR A 81 17.86 -14.54 20.96
N PRO A 82 17.72 -15.85 20.70
CA PRO A 82 16.45 -16.51 20.37
C PRO A 82 15.36 -16.41 21.48
N MET A 83 14.13 -16.02 21.14
CA MET A 83 13.07 -15.50 22.05
C MET A 83 11.87 -16.44 22.24
N LEU A 84 11.75 -17.55 21.51
CA LEU A 84 10.75 -18.58 21.85
C LEU A 84 11.34 -19.96 21.70
N ASP A 85 12.43 -20.25 22.38
CA ASP A 85 13.15 -21.52 22.33
C ASP A 85 12.89 -22.39 23.57
N ILE A 86 13.08 -23.71 23.47
CA ILE A 86 13.27 -24.59 24.63
C ILE A 86 14.28 -23.96 25.60
N THR A 87 15.31 -23.29 25.07
CA THR A 87 16.29 -22.52 25.84
C THR A 87 15.67 -21.40 26.67
N LEU A 88 14.70 -20.65 26.13
CA LEU A 88 14.01 -19.60 26.90
C LEU A 88 13.21 -20.20 28.05
N LEU A 89 12.38 -21.20 27.74
CA LEU A 89 11.56 -21.86 28.75
C LEU A 89 12.43 -22.49 29.84
N ASN A 90 13.57 -23.09 29.47
CA ASN A 90 14.58 -23.58 30.39
C ASN A 90 15.24 -22.45 31.20
N LYS A 91 15.54 -21.30 30.60
CA LYS A 91 16.09 -20.15 31.34
C LYS A 91 15.07 -19.62 32.37
N ILE A 92 13.79 -19.57 32.03
CA ILE A 92 12.71 -19.23 32.97
C ILE A 92 12.69 -20.22 34.15
N GLN A 93 12.71 -21.52 33.86
CA GLN A 93 12.62 -22.54 34.91
C GLN A 93 13.89 -22.61 35.78
N ARG A 94 15.08 -22.53 35.19
CA ARG A 94 16.36 -22.50 35.92
C ARG A 94 16.49 -21.29 36.86
N ASN A 95 15.82 -20.19 36.53
CA ASN A 95 15.75 -19.00 37.39
C ASN A 95 14.67 -19.10 38.48
N THR A 96 13.88 -20.18 38.52
CA THR A 96 12.79 -20.34 39.47
C THR A 96 13.15 -21.40 40.51
N PRO A 97 12.87 -21.18 41.81
CA PRO A 97 13.07 -22.21 42.83
C PRO A 97 12.37 -23.52 42.45
N ALA A 98 13.06 -24.66 42.60
CA ALA A 98 12.55 -25.96 42.16
C ALA A 98 11.21 -26.36 42.79
N ASN A 99 10.89 -25.83 43.97
CA ASN A 99 9.63 -26.04 44.67
C ASN A 99 8.51 -25.07 44.27
N GLN A 100 8.69 -24.32 43.18
CA GLN A 100 7.68 -23.42 42.64
C GLN A 100 7.46 -23.70 41.15
N CYS A 101 6.29 -23.32 40.66
CA CYS A 101 5.86 -23.57 39.29
C CYS A 101 5.45 -22.27 38.60
N ASN A 102 6.01 -22.02 37.42
CA ASN A 102 5.62 -20.89 36.60
C ASN A 102 4.40 -21.21 35.75
N ILE A 103 3.58 -20.21 35.49
CA ILE A 103 2.58 -20.27 34.43
C ILE A 103 3.13 -19.52 33.22
N VAL A 104 3.12 -20.13 32.04
CA VAL A 104 3.60 -19.53 30.79
C VAL A 104 2.50 -19.56 29.75
N HIS A 105 2.15 -18.39 29.22
CA HIS A 105 1.22 -18.18 28.13
C HIS A 105 1.99 -17.86 26.86
N ILE A 106 1.83 -18.65 25.80
CA ILE A 106 2.46 -18.39 24.50
C ILE A 106 1.39 -18.06 23.47
N PHE A 107 1.50 -16.87 22.88
CA PHE A 107 0.78 -16.47 21.68
C PHE A 107 1.77 -16.33 20.51
N SER A 108 1.86 -17.40 19.71
CA SER A 108 2.75 -17.52 18.55
C SER A 108 2.23 -18.62 17.62
N CYS A 109 2.56 -18.56 16.32
CA CYS A 109 2.16 -19.61 15.37
C CYS A 109 2.90 -20.93 15.61
N CYS A 110 3.93 -20.85 16.45
CA CYS A 110 4.80 -21.92 16.86
C CYS A 110 4.42 -22.51 18.23
N SER A 111 3.35 -22.00 18.84
CA SER A 111 2.96 -22.37 20.20
C SER A 111 2.64 -23.86 20.33
N GLY A 112 2.07 -24.50 19.30
CA GLY A 112 1.82 -25.94 19.29
C GLY A 112 3.09 -26.79 19.45
N ALA A 113 4.21 -26.36 18.88
CA ALA A 113 5.46 -27.10 19.02
C ALA A 113 6.03 -27.03 20.45
N ALA A 114 5.81 -25.92 21.17
CA ALA A 114 6.16 -25.85 22.59
C ALA A 114 5.41 -26.91 23.43
N GLN A 115 4.17 -27.26 23.04
CA GLN A 115 3.45 -28.36 23.68
C GLN A 115 4.11 -29.73 23.42
N HIS A 116 4.62 -29.95 22.20
CA HIS A 116 5.25 -31.23 21.83
C HIS A 116 6.62 -31.46 22.47
N HIS A 117 7.29 -30.40 22.95
CA HIS A 117 8.65 -30.49 23.49
C HIS A 117 8.73 -30.23 25.00
N LEU A 118 7.60 -30.30 25.74
CA LEU A 118 7.59 -30.12 27.20
C LEU A 118 8.55 -31.07 27.93
N ASP A 119 8.79 -32.28 27.43
CA ASP A 119 9.73 -33.24 28.00
C ASP A 119 11.16 -32.67 28.18
N PHE A 120 11.57 -31.75 27.30
CA PHE A 120 12.90 -31.12 27.33
C PHE A 120 13.00 -29.91 28.29
N ILE A 121 11.92 -29.56 29.00
CA ILE A 121 11.90 -28.43 29.93
C ILE A 121 12.44 -28.80 31.32
N GLU A 122 13.52 -28.19 31.78
CA GLU A 122 14.10 -28.43 33.10
C GLU A 122 13.32 -27.69 34.19
N GLY A 123 12.27 -28.31 34.74
CA GLY A 123 11.53 -27.81 35.91
C GLY A 123 10.01 -27.80 35.74
N ASN A 124 9.34 -27.17 36.70
CA ASN A 124 7.88 -27.17 36.83
C ASN A 124 7.24 -26.01 36.05
N ILE A 125 6.37 -26.35 35.11
CA ILE A 125 5.72 -25.35 34.25
C ILE A 125 4.26 -25.72 33.94
N VAL A 126 3.38 -24.73 34.01
CA VAL A 126 2.05 -24.77 33.38
C VAL A 126 2.14 -24.02 32.06
N LEU A 127 2.02 -24.73 30.95
CA LEU A 127 2.12 -24.16 29.61
C LEU A 127 0.75 -24.01 28.95
N CYS A 128 0.35 -22.76 28.72
CA CYS A 128 -0.88 -22.38 28.01
C CYS A 128 -0.53 -21.87 26.61
N THR A 129 -1.14 -22.44 25.58
CA THR A 129 -0.87 -22.04 24.19
C THR A 129 -2.13 -21.57 23.48
N TYR A 130 -1.99 -20.41 22.83
CA TYR A 130 -3.02 -19.77 22.02
C TYR A 130 -2.56 -19.88 20.57
N ASN A 131 -3.21 -20.78 19.82
CA ASN A 131 -2.77 -21.09 18.46
C ASN A 131 -2.93 -19.84 17.57
N LYS A 132 -1.84 -19.35 16.99
CA LYS A 132 -1.83 -18.17 16.11
C LYS A 132 -1.75 -18.66 14.66
N ALA A 133 -2.80 -18.42 13.88
CA ALA A 133 -2.69 -18.58 12.43
C ALA A 133 -2.12 -17.31 11.80
N SER A 134 -1.56 -17.39 10.58
CA SER A 134 -0.85 -16.26 9.94
C SER A 134 -1.76 -15.14 9.42
N ASP A 135 -3.08 -15.24 9.57
CA ASP A 135 -4.01 -14.15 9.25
C ASP A 135 -4.38 -13.29 10.47
N ASN A 136 -4.56 -12.00 10.24
CA ASN A 136 -4.81 -10.98 11.26
C ASN A 136 -6.07 -11.24 12.12
N ASN A 137 -7.15 -11.84 11.61
CA ASN A 137 -8.38 -12.04 12.38
C ASN A 137 -8.38 -13.33 13.19
N VAL A 138 -7.77 -14.41 12.68
CA VAL A 138 -7.46 -15.59 13.51
C VAL A 138 -6.41 -15.22 14.56
N THR A 139 -5.43 -14.40 14.18
CA THR A 139 -4.53 -13.74 15.11
C THR A 139 -5.32 -12.94 16.14
N GLN A 140 -6.29 -12.11 15.75
CA GLN A 140 -7.14 -11.36 16.71
C GLN A 140 -7.95 -12.27 17.61
N LEU A 141 -8.37 -13.45 17.15
CA LEU A 141 -9.10 -14.44 17.94
C LEU A 141 -8.28 -14.93 19.14
N ALA A 142 -7.11 -15.49 18.82
CA ALA A 142 -6.18 -16.06 19.78
C ALA A 142 -5.52 -14.95 20.61
N ASN A 143 -5.20 -13.82 19.99
CA ASN A 143 -4.76 -12.60 20.66
C ASN A 143 -5.82 -12.09 21.63
N SER A 144 -7.10 -12.08 21.27
CA SER A 144 -8.17 -11.62 22.15
C SER A 144 -8.27 -12.49 23.40
N ASN A 145 -8.12 -13.81 23.27
CA ASN A 145 -8.10 -14.72 24.42
C ASN A 145 -6.85 -14.47 25.29
N TYR A 146 -5.67 -14.38 24.67
CA TYR A 146 -4.39 -14.07 25.31
C TYR A 146 -4.43 -12.73 26.08
N GLU A 147 -4.83 -11.65 25.41
CA GLU A 147 -5.02 -10.31 25.97
C GLU A 147 -6.06 -10.27 27.10
N THR A 148 -7.13 -11.05 26.97
CA THR A 148 -8.15 -11.16 28.04
C THR A 148 -7.53 -11.76 29.31
N ARG A 149 -6.68 -12.78 29.18
CA ARG A 149 -5.95 -13.35 30.32
C ARG A 149 -4.95 -12.36 30.92
N ILE A 150 -4.20 -11.65 30.07
CA ILE A 150 -3.25 -10.59 30.47
C ILE A 150 -3.96 -9.56 31.36
N LYS A 151 -5.14 -9.10 30.96
CA LYS A 151 -5.89 -8.04 31.65
C LYS A 151 -6.63 -8.51 32.91
N LYS A 152 -7.01 -9.79 33.01
CA LYS A 152 -7.75 -10.31 34.17
C LYS A 152 -6.83 -10.63 35.36
N HIS A 153 -7.18 -10.17 36.55
CA HIS A 153 -6.49 -10.51 37.81
C HIS A 153 -6.97 -11.84 38.44
N SER A 154 -8.02 -12.46 37.88
CA SER A 154 -8.52 -13.76 38.31
C SER A 154 -7.46 -14.85 38.20
N SER A 155 -7.66 -15.96 38.91
CA SER A 155 -6.83 -17.16 38.74
C SER A 155 -6.92 -17.71 37.30
N LEU A 156 -5.96 -18.55 36.91
CA LEU A 156 -5.98 -19.22 35.61
C LEU A 156 -7.26 -20.06 35.44
N ILE A 157 -7.72 -20.71 36.51
CA ILE A 157 -8.90 -21.58 36.47
C ILE A 157 -10.20 -20.79 36.38
N GLU A 158 -10.31 -19.65 37.06
CA GLU A 158 -11.44 -18.74 36.87
C GLU A 158 -11.46 -18.16 35.45
N TYR A 159 -10.29 -17.82 34.89
CA TYR A 159 -10.19 -17.40 33.50
C TYR A 159 -10.69 -18.48 32.53
N ILE A 160 -10.27 -19.75 32.74
CA ILE A 160 -10.71 -20.88 31.92
C ILE A 160 -12.22 -21.10 32.09
N HIS A 161 -12.76 -21.07 33.31
CA HIS A 161 -14.20 -21.18 33.57
C HIS A 161 -15.01 -20.13 32.81
N ASP A 162 -14.62 -18.85 32.92
CA ASP A 162 -15.36 -17.72 32.36
C ASP A 162 -15.32 -17.66 30.84
N ASN A 163 -14.22 -18.13 30.24
CA ASN A 163 -13.94 -18.02 28.81
C ASN A 163 -13.93 -19.38 28.11
N PHE A 164 -14.40 -20.44 28.76
CA PHE A 164 -14.29 -21.81 28.25
C PHE A 164 -14.80 -21.94 26.81
N HIS A 165 -15.99 -21.40 26.56
CA HIS A 165 -16.61 -21.33 25.24
C HIS A 165 -15.72 -20.68 24.15
N LEU A 166 -15.01 -19.60 24.49
CA LEU A 166 -14.10 -18.91 23.56
C LEU A 166 -12.75 -19.61 23.38
N LEU A 167 -12.31 -20.36 24.39
CA LEU A 167 -11.09 -21.17 24.35
C LEU A 167 -11.29 -22.43 23.49
N VAL A 168 -12.47 -23.06 23.60
CA VAL A 168 -12.86 -24.17 22.73
C VAL A 168 -12.93 -23.73 21.27
N ALA A 169 -13.47 -22.53 21.02
CA ALA A 169 -13.56 -21.95 19.69
C ALA A 169 -12.21 -21.49 19.11
N SER A 170 -11.10 -21.65 19.83
CA SER A 170 -9.76 -21.20 19.41
C SER A 170 -8.66 -22.24 19.64
N ASP A 171 -9.03 -23.52 19.74
CA ASP A 171 -8.11 -24.66 19.91
C ASP A 171 -7.06 -24.44 21.03
N PHE A 172 -7.49 -23.86 22.15
CA PHE A 172 -6.61 -23.61 23.31
C PHE A 172 -6.09 -24.91 23.90
N SER A 173 -4.82 -24.93 24.29
CA SER A 173 -4.23 -26.07 25.00
C SER A 173 -3.54 -25.63 26.29
N ILE A 174 -3.63 -26.49 27.31
CA ILE A 174 -2.97 -26.34 28.61
C ILE A 174 -2.28 -27.63 28.99
N SER A 175 -1.03 -27.51 29.44
CA SER A 175 -0.23 -28.64 29.86
C SER A 175 0.45 -28.34 31.20
N TYR A 176 0.51 -29.34 32.06
CA TYR A 176 1.19 -29.28 33.36
C TYR A 176 2.38 -30.23 33.30
N LYS A 177 3.59 -29.67 33.35
CA LYS A 177 4.79 -30.44 33.69
C LYS A 177 5.10 -30.19 35.15
N LEU A 178 4.85 -31.20 35.97
CA LEU A 178 5.05 -31.16 37.43
C LEU A 178 5.90 -32.37 37.83
N ASP A 179 7.01 -32.09 38.47
CA ASP A 179 8.11 -33.02 38.67
C ASP A 179 8.55 -33.64 37.33
N ASN A 180 8.41 -34.96 37.18
CA ASN A 180 8.72 -35.71 35.96
C ASN A 180 7.49 -36.13 35.16
N GLU A 181 6.30 -35.65 35.54
CA GLU A 181 5.02 -36.03 34.93
C GLU A 181 4.48 -34.91 34.05
N ILE A 182 3.89 -35.29 32.91
CA ILE A 182 3.26 -34.37 31.97
C ILE A 182 1.78 -34.71 31.82
N TYR A 183 0.93 -33.70 32.03
CA TYR A 183 -0.51 -33.78 31.87
C TYR A 183 -0.96 -32.77 30.83
N ASN A 184 -1.49 -33.25 29.71
CA ASN A 184 -1.90 -32.40 28.60
C ASN A 184 -3.42 -32.40 28.42
N PHE A 185 -3.97 -31.22 28.16
CA PHE A 185 -5.37 -31.06 27.80
C PHE A 185 -5.51 -30.05 26.66
N SER A 186 -6.06 -30.50 25.54
CA SER A 186 -6.26 -29.69 24.34
C SER A 186 -7.74 -29.60 24.02
N LEU A 187 -8.20 -28.39 23.76
CA LEU A 187 -9.53 -28.13 23.23
C LEU A 187 -9.49 -28.15 21.70
N SER A 188 -10.61 -28.53 21.08
CA SER A 188 -10.77 -28.49 19.63
C SER A 188 -12.14 -27.93 19.25
N SER A 189 -12.12 -27.03 18.28
CA SER A 189 -13.28 -26.44 17.64
C SER A 189 -13.98 -27.41 16.67
N ASP A 190 -13.39 -28.56 16.34
CA ASP A 190 -13.90 -29.46 15.29
C ASP A 190 -15.31 -29.98 15.54
N ASN A 191 -15.68 -30.22 16.80
CA ASN A 191 -17.04 -30.66 17.14
C ASN A 191 -18.07 -29.56 16.86
N ILE A 192 -17.72 -28.28 17.05
CA ILE A 192 -18.63 -27.14 16.82
C ILE A 192 -19.01 -27.06 15.33
N LYS A 193 -18.06 -27.34 14.44
CA LYS A 193 -18.23 -27.28 12.98
C LYS A 193 -19.26 -28.29 12.45
N ASN A 194 -19.51 -29.36 13.20
CA ASN A 194 -20.42 -30.45 12.84
C ASN A 194 -21.77 -30.39 13.58
N MET A 195 -22.02 -29.36 14.40
CA MET A 195 -23.28 -29.22 15.13
C MET A 195 -24.42 -28.90 14.18
N LYS A 196 -25.60 -29.49 14.41
CA LYS A 196 -26.78 -29.24 13.56
C LYS A 196 -27.50 -27.96 13.95
N SER A 197 -27.43 -27.56 15.22
CA SER A 197 -27.98 -26.30 15.68
C SER A 197 -27.15 -25.69 16.81
N ILE A 198 -27.23 -24.36 16.94
CA ILE A 198 -26.51 -23.58 17.94
C ILE A 198 -26.88 -23.96 19.39
N GLU A 199 -28.07 -24.53 19.58
CA GLU A 199 -28.57 -25.04 20.88
C GLU A 199 -27.85 -26.32 21.35
N GLU A 200 -27.11 -27.01 20.49
CA GLU A 200 -26.28 -28.15 20.89
C GLU A 200 -25.04 -27.70 21.70
N LEU A 201 -24.60 -26.46 21.50
CA LEU A 201 -23.36 -25.93 22.04
C LEU A 201 -23.30 -25.91 23.58
N PRO A 202 -24.32 -25.44 24.33
CA PRO A 202 -24.30 -25.48 25.78
C PRO A 202 -24.11 -26.89 26.36
N VAL A 203 -24.75 -27.89 25.76
CA VAL A 203 -24.64 -29.30 26.21
C VAL A 203 -23.24 -29.84 25.94
N PHE A 204 -22.70 -29.56 24.74
CA PHE A 204 -21.33 -29.91 24.39
C PHE A 204 -20.31 -29.25 25.34
N LEU A 205 -20.44 -27.95 25.57
CA LEU A 205 -19.54 -27.20 26.46
C LEU A 205 -19.64 -27.69 27.90
N TYR A 206 -20.83 -28.08 28.38
CA TYR A 206 -20.99 -28.68 29.69
C TYR A 206 -20.22 -30.00 29.80
N LYS A 207 -20.31 -30.86 28.78
CA LYS A 207 -19.59 -32.14 28.74
C LYS A 207 -18.08 -31.93 28.67
N GLU A 208 -17.60 -31.09 27.77
CA GLU A 208 -16.17 -30.79 27.61
C GLU A 208 -15.60 -30.12 28.86
N TYR A 209 -16.34 -29.20 29.48
CA TYR A 209 -15.93 -28.59 30.74
C TYR A 209 -15.86 -29.63 31.86
N GLY A 210 -16.80 -30.59 31.90
CA GLY A 210 -16.72 -31.72 32.82
C GLY A 210 -15.48 -32.57 32.63
N THR A 211 -15.03 -32.79 31.39
CA THR A 211 -13.75 -33.47 31.09
C THR A 211 -12.57 -32.66 31.61
N PHE A 212 -12.55 -31.34 31.35
CA PHE A 212 -11.52 -30.44 31.88
C PHE A 212 -11.50 -30.43 33.42
N VAL A 213 -12.66 -30.41 34.07
CA VAL A 213 -12.78 -30.45 35.53
C VAL A 213 -12.15 -31.72 36.10
N LYS A 214 -12.44 -32.88 35.50
CA LYS A 214 -11.83 -34.16 35.92
C LYS A 214 -10.31 -34.16 35.72
N PHE A 215 -9.86 -33.64 34.58
CA PHE A 215 -8.42 -33.47 34.30
C PHE A 215 -7.76 -32.61 35.38
N TYR A 216 -8.30 -31.43 35.66
CA TYR A 216 -7.76 -30.53 36.68
C TYR A 216 -7.81 -31.13 38.08
N GLN A 217 -8.92 -31.77 38.47
CA GLN A 217 -9.08 -32.39 39.79
C GLN A 217 -8.06 -33.51 40.04
N ASN A 218 -7.72 -34.30 39.01
CA ASN A 218 -6.69 -35.34 39.12
C ASN A 218 -5.32 -34.74 39.46
N ILE A 219 -4.93 -33.67 38.76
CA ILE A 219 -3.66 -32.99 39.01
C ILE A 219 -3.70 -32.27 40.37
N TYR A 220 -4.79 -31.56 40.67
CA TYR A 220 -5.00 -30.88 41.95
C TYR A 220 -4.83 -31.84 43.13
N ALA A 221 -5.48 -33.01 43.08
CA ALA A 221 -5.41 -34.00 44.16
C ALA A 221 -3.98 -34.44 44.48
N LYS A 222 -3.11 -34.51 43.45
CA LYS A 222 -1.71 -34.89 43.59
C LYS A 222 -0.79 -33.74 44.02
N TYR A 223 -1.04 -32.53 43.53
CA TYR A 223 -0.04 -31.46 43.52
C TYR A 223 -0.43 -30.16 44.23
N HIS A 224 -1.67 -30.00 44.69
CA HIS A 224 -2.13 -28.73 45.29
C HIS A 224 -1.32 -28.29 46.53
N VAL A 225 -0.80 -29.24 47.31
CA VAL A 225 0.05 -28.95 48.48
C VAL A 225 1.45 -28.54 48.04
N SER A 226 2.00 -29.17 47.00
CA SER A 226 3.36 -28.91 46.51
C SER A 226 3.49 -27.58 45.77
N TYR A 227 2.46 -27.20 45.01
CA TYR A 227 2.45 -25.98 44.17
C TYR A 227 1.20 -25.13 44.40
N PRO A 228 1.00 -24.59 45.62
CA PRO A 228 -0.21 -23.83 45.97
C PRO A 228 -0.41 -22.56 45.14
N GLU A 229 0.63 -22.03 44.50
CA GLU A 229 0.60 -20.83 43.67
C GLU A 229 -0.15 -21.01 42.34
N ILE A 230 -0.23 -22.24 41.82
CA ILE A 230 -1.01 -22.58 40.61
C ILE A 230 -2.36 -23.25 40.94
N PHE A 231 -2.57 -23.66 42.19
CA PHE A 231 -3.77 -24.33 42.69
C PHE A 231 -4.43 -23.51 43.82
N ASN A 232 -5.00 -22.35 43.51
CA ASN A 232 -5.46 -21.40 44.54
C ASN A 232 -6.97 -21.42 44.83
N ILE A 233 -7.79 -22.08 44.02
CA ILE A 233 -9.26 -22.09 44.16
C ILE A 233 -9.83 -23.44 43.69
N SER A 234 -10.93 -23.88 44.31
CA SER A 234 -11.70 -25.05 43.84
C SER A 234 -12.35 -24.77 42.49
N ILE A 235 -12.13 -25.65 41.51
CA ILE A 235 -12.77 -25.53 40.20
C ILE A 235 -14.30 -25.71 40.31
N GLY A 236 -15.06 -24.83 39.67
CA GLY A 236 -16.50 -24.97 39.55
C GLY A 236 -16.87 -26.24 38.74
N THR A 237 -18.05 -26.80 38.98
CA THR A 237 -18.50 -28.02 38.29
C THR A 237 -19.23 -27.75 36.98
N LYS A 238 -19.56 -26.48 36.69
CA LYS A 238 -20.27 -26.04 35.49
C LYS A 238 -19.52 -24.87 34.86
N PRO A 239 -19.51 -24.75 33.52
CA PRO A 239 -18.96 -23.57 32.88
C PRO A 239 -19.88 -22.37 33.08
N LYS A 240 -19.38 -21.17 32.78
CA LYS A 240 -20.18 -19.95 32.74
C LYS A 240 -21.40 -20.11 31.81
N GLY A 241 -22.57 -19.66 32.28
CA GLY A 241 -23.78 -19.60 31.45
C GLY A 241 -23.62 -18.65 30.26
N LEU A 242 -24.17 -19.04 29.11
CA LEU A 242 -24.01 -18.33 27.84
C LEU A 242 -25.32 -17.68 27.39
N THR A 243 -25.21 -16.45 26.90
CA THR A 243 -26.28 -15.78 26.17
C THR A 243 -26.30 -16.27 24.71
N TYR A 244 -27.39 -16.03 23.98
CA TYR A 244 -27.44 -16.33 22.54
C TYR A 244 -26.31 -15.62 21.76
N ALA A 245 -25.97 -14.39 22.13
CA ALA A 245 -24.86 -13.65 21.53
C ALA A 245 -23.50 -14.34 21.77
N ASP A 246 -23.29 -14.94 22.94
CA ASP A 246 -22.07 -15.72 23.21
C ASP A 246 -22.01 -16.97 22.32
N LEU A 247 -23.14 -17.64 22.08
CA LEU A 247 -23.20 -18.78 21.18
C LEU A 247 -22.88 -18.36 19.74
N VAL A 248 -23.50 -17.29 19.25
CA VAL A 248 -23.26 -16.74 17.91
C VAL A 248 -21.79 -16.38 17.74
N ARG A 249 -21.19 -15.80 18.77
CA ARG A 249 -19.76 -15.49 18.80
C ARG A 249 -18.93 -16.75 18.62
N VAL A 250 -19.20 -17.82 19.37
CA VAL A 250 -18.48 -19.11 19.24
C VAL A 250 -18.58 -19.69 17.83
N PHE A 251 -19.78 -19.69 17.23
CA PHE A 251 -19.95 -20.18 15.86
C PHE A 251 -19.26 -19.29 14.82
N THR A 252 -19.32 -17.96 14.97
CA THR A 252 -18.58 -17.01 14.12
C THR A 252 -17.07 -17.27 14.18
N ARG A 253 -16.54 -17.58 15.37
CA ARG A 253 -15.14 -17.94 15.57
C ARG A 253 -14.78 -19.25 14.87
N ALA A 254 -15.62 -20.28 15.00
CA ALA A 254 -15.43 -21.56 14.32
C ALA A 254 -15.47 -21.42 12.78
N LEU A 255 -16.39 -20.61 12.26
CA LEU A 255 -16.48 -20.28 10.83
C LEU A 255 -15.20 -19.59 10.33
N THR A 256 -14.73 -18.58 11.08
CA THR A 256 -13.48 -17.87 10.79
C THR A 256 -12.29 -18.83 10.69
N LEU A 257 -12.17 -19.78 11.63
CA LEU A 257 -11.09 -20.77 11.61
C LEU A 257 -11.20 -21.75 10.44
N GLU A 258 -12.39 -22.24 10.12
CA GLU A 258 -12.57 -23.22 9.05
C GLU A 258 -12.40 -22.60 7.66
N THR A 259 -12.82 -21.34 7.49
CA THR A 259 -12.61 -20.57 6.24
C THR A 259 -11.14 -20.22 6.04
N TYR A 260 -10.41 -19.95 7.12
CA TYR A 260 -8.97 -19.75 7.04
C TYR A 260 -8.21 -21.03 6.69
N ASN A 261 -8.52 -22.15 7.36
CA ASN A 261 -7.88 -23.46 7.13
C ASN A 261 -8.56 -24.26 6.00
N PHE A 262 -9.14 -23.56 5.03
CA PHE A 262 -9.99 -24.17 4.02
C PHE A 262 -9.24 -25.28 3.27
N ASN A 263 -9.84 -26.46 3.25
CA ASN A 263 -9.38 -27.61 2.50
C ASN A 263 -10.57 -28.32 1.84
N LYS A 264 -10.31 -29.43 1.14
CA LYS A 264 -11.33 -30.17 0.39
C LYS A 264 -12.54 -30.65 1.22
N PHE A 265 -12.45 -30.67 2.55
CA PHE A 265 -13.55 -31.06 3.45
C PHE A 265 -14.19 -29.88 4.19
N SER A 266 -13.71 -28.66 3.98
CA SER A 266 -14.13 -27.48 4.73
C SER A 266 -15.47 -26.94 4.27
N LEU A 267 -15.82 -27.09 2.97
CA LEU A 267 -17.04 -26.50 2.43
C LEU A 267 -18.31 -27.01 3.13
N SER A 268 -18.48 -28.32 3.26
CA SER A 268 -19.67 -28.89 3.92
C SER A 268 -19.77 -28.50 5.40
N LYS A 269 -18.63 -28.34 6.09
CA LYS A 269 -18.58 -27.85 7.46
C LYS A 269 -18.99 -26.37 7.54
N ILE A 270 -18.54 -25.56 6.59
CA ILE A 270 -18.87 -24.14 6.49
C ILE A 270 -20.36 -23.98 6.19
N GLU A 271 -20.91 -24.70 5.20
CA GLU A 271 -22.34 -24.70 4.91
C GLU A 271 -23.18 -25.10 6.14
N ASN A 272 -22.73 -26.11 6.88
CA ASN A 272 -23.40 -26.51 8.12
C ASN A 272 -23.38 -25.40 9.20
N LEU A 273 -22.26 -24.68 9.33
CA LEU A 273 -22.18 -23.51 10.22
C LEU A 273 -23.11 -22.38 9.73
N LEU A 274 -23.19 -22.13 8.42
CA LEU A 274 -24.04 -21.10 7.81
C LEU A 274 -25.54 -21.39 7.93
N HIS A 275 -25.97 -22.55 8.42
CA HIS A 275 -27.37 -22.75 8.82
C HIS A 275 -27.75 -21.97 10.09
N GLN A 276 -26.78 -21.53 10.89
CA GLN A 276 -27.04 -20.75 12.11
C GLN A 276 -27.27 -19.28 11.76
N LYS A 277 -28.20 -18.60 12.45
CA LYS A 277 -28.51 -17.19 12.20
C LYS A 277 -27.57 -16.23 12.95
N GLY A 278 -27.34 -15.06 12.36
CA GLY A 278 -26.64 -13.94 13.00
C GLY A 278 -25.11 -14.04 13.03
N LEU A 279 -24.51 -14.96 12.25
CA LEU A 279 -23.06 -15.06 12.14
C LEU A 279 -22.49 -13.84 11.42
N ASN A 280 -21.33 -13.35 11.86
CA ASN A 280 -20.58 -12.37 11.07
C ASN A 280 -19.72 -13.11 10.04
N THR A 281 -19.89 -12.80 8.75
CA THR A 281 -19.20 -13.43 7.63
C THR A 281 -18.15 -12.54 6.97
N ASP A 282 -17.98 -11.29 7.42
CA ASP A 282 -17.16 -10.28 6.74
C ASP A 282 -15.73 -10.76 6.50
N PHE A 283 -15.11 -11.33 7.54
CA PHE A 283 -13.76 -11.86 7.43
C PHE A 283 -13.70 -13.09 6.51
N SER A 284 -14.66 -13.99 6.63
CA SER A 284 -14.71 -15.20 5.82
C SER A 284 -14.86 -14.88 4.34
N VAL A 285 -15.66 -13.85 4.00
CA VAL A 285 -15.79 -13.35 2.63
C VAL A 285 -14.46 -12.78 2.14
N ASP A 286 -13.83 -11.93 2.94
CA ASP A 286 -12.54 -11.35 2.64
C ASP A 286 -11.45 -12.42 2.41
N GLN A 287 -11.47 -13.49 3.20
CA GLN A 287 -10.54 -14.60 3.09
C GLN A 287 -10.83 -15.47 1.87
N ALA A 288 -12.10 -15.68 1.52
CA ALA A 288 -12.48 -16.40 0.31
C ALA A 288 -12.03 -15.64 -0.96
N ILE A 289 -12.11 -14.30 -0.94
CA ILE A 289 -11.57 -13.43 -2.00
C ILE A 289 -10.03 -13.53 -2.05
N GLU A 290 -9.37 -13.52 -0.90
CA GLU A 290 -7.91 -13.60 -0.81
C GLU A 290 -7.37 -14.89 -1.43
N GLN A 291 -8.06 -16.00 -1.16
CA GLN A 291 -7.78 -17.35 -1.69
C GLN A 291 -8.24 -17.57 -3.13
N GLU A 292 -8.94 -16.59 -3.73
CA GLU A 292 -9.64 -16.73 -5.01
C GLU A 292 -10.57 -17.96 -5.09
N ASN A 293 -11.17 -18.33 -3.95
CA ASN A 293 -12.02 -19.51 -3.84
C ASN A 293 -13.49 -19.16 -4.11
N PHE A 294 -13.89 -19.30 -5.37
CA PHE A 294 -15.22 -18.91 -5.84
C PHE A 294 -16.37 -19.70 -5.20
N GLU A 295 -16.19 -21.00 -4.96
CA GLU A 295 -17.22 -21.88 -4.38
C GLU A 295 -17.48 -21.52 -2.91
N LEU A 296 -16.41 -21.31 -2.14
CA LEU A 296 -16.50 -20.82 -0.78
C LEU A 296 -17.14 -19.43 -0.72
N LEU A 297 -16.68 -18.51 -1.59
CA LEU A 297 -17.21 -17.16 -1.66
C LEU A 297 -18.72 -17.17 -1.93
N THR A 298 -19.17 -17.95 -2.91
CA THR A 298 -20.59 -18.08 -3.25
C THR A 298 -21.41 -18.56 -2.05
N SER A 299 -20.91 -19.56 -1.32
CA SER A 299 -21.58 -20.07 -0.12
C SER A 299 -21.74 -18.99 0.97
N LEU A 300 -20.71 -18.17 1.17
CA LEU A 300 -20.72 -17.07 2.14
C LEU A 300 -21.59 -15.89 1.70
N LEU A 301 -21.60 -15.55 0.40
CA LEU A 301 -22.42 -14.47 -0.15
C LEU A 301 -23.92 -14.82 -0.11
N ASN A 302 -24.27 -16.10 -0.25
CA ASN A 302 -25.65 -16.58 -0.14
C ASN A 302 -26.18 -16.64 1.30
N TYR A 303 -25.33 -16.38 2.30
CA TYR A 303 -25.75 -16.35 3.70
C TYR A 303 -26.53 -15.07 4.02
N ASP A 304 -27.73 -15.25 4.58
CA ASP A 304 -28.74 -14.22 4.82
C ASP A 304 -28.20 -13.05 5.66
N ASN A 305 -28.11 -11.86 5.04
CA ASN A 305 -27.54 -10.60 5.57
C ASN A 305 -26.01 -10.42 5.50
N THR A 306 -25.30 -11.09 4.58
CA THR A 306 -23.90 -10.71 4.30
C THR A 306 -23.85 -9.27 3.77
N ASN A 307 -23.46 -8.32 4.64
CA ASN A 307 -23.36 -6.90 4.29
C ASN A 307 -21.98 -6.61 3.68
N ILE A 308 -21.90 -6.67 2.35
CA ILE A 308 -20.67 -6.37 1.63
C ILE A 308 -20.31 -4.89 1.79
N GLN A 309 -19.18 -4.65 2.44
CA GLN A 309 -18.65 -3.31 2.65
C GLN A 309 -17.86 -2.84 1.42
N PHE A 310 -17.70 -1.51 1.28
CA PHE A 310 -16.97 -0.92 0.17
C PHE A 310 -15.49 -1.37 0.09
N TYR A 311 -14.86 -1.72 1.23
CA TYR A 311 -13.49 -2.24 1.25
C TYR A 311 -13.37 -3.65 0.64
N THR A 312 -14.42 -4.47 0.75
CA THR A 312 -14.47 -5.80 0.14
C THR A 312 -14.49 -5.67 -1.38
N ILE A 313 -15.27 -4.71 -1.92
CA ILE A 313 -15.26 -4.38 -3.35
C ILE A 313 -13.85 -3.96 -3.80
N ASN A 314 -13.18 -3.07 -3.06
CA ASN A 314 -11.80 -2.67 -3.37
C ASN A 314 -10.85 -3.86 -3.43
N LYS A 315 -10.95 -4.79 -2.47
CA LYS A 315 -10.13 -6.01 -2.46
C LYS A 315 -10.38 -6.87 -3.71
N THR A 316 -11.64 -7.02 -4.14
CA THR A 316 -11.94 -7.76 -5.39
C THR A 316 -11.37 -7.08 -6.63
N ILE A 317 -11.40 -5.75 -6.70
CA ILE A 317 -10.81 -4.96 -7.79
C ILE A 317 -9.29 -5.17 -7.81
N ASP A 318 -8.64 -5.09 -6.65
CA ASP A 318 -7.20 -5.25 -6.51
C ASP A 318 -6.74 -6.67 -6.88
N LYS A 319 -7.55 -7.70 -6.59
CA LYS A 319 -7.30 -9.07 -7.07
C LYS A 319 -7.40 -9.15 -8.59
N GLY A 320 -8.42 -8.53 -9.17
CA GLY A 320 -8.62 -8.46 -10.63
C GLY A 320 -9.23 -9.71 -11.24
N ASN A 321 -9.83 -10.57 -10.41
CA ASN A 321 -10.61 -11.72 -10.84
C ASN A 321 -12.06 -11.27 -11.15
N LEU A 322 -12.44 -11.34 -12.42
CA LEU A 322 -13.73 -10.81 -12.91
C LEU A 322 -14.93 -11.56 -12.33
N ASP A 323 -14.84 -12.88 -12.17
CA ASP A 323 -15.94 -13.70 -11.67
C ASP A 323 -16.20 -13.41 -10.19
N ILE A 324 -15.13 -13.28 -9.40
CA ILE A 324 -15.21 -12.87 -7.99
C ILE A 324 -15.82 -11.48 -7.87
N LEU A 325 -15.36 -10.50 -8.66
CA LEU A 325 -15.92 -9.15 -8.64
C LEU A 325 -17.42 -9.17 -8.96
N LYS A 326 -17.83 -9.88 -10.01
CA LYS A 326 -19.25 -9.99 -10.39
C LYS A 326 -20.08 -10.63 -9.29
N ALA A 327 -19.59 -11.70 -8.67
CA ALA A 327 -20.27 -12.36 -7.57
C ALA A 327 -20.46 -11.41 -6.37
N VAL A 328 -19.40 -10.72 -5.94
CA VAL A 328 -19.45 -9.78 -4.82
C VAL A 328 -20.37 -8.60 -5.11
N VAL A 329 -20.28 -8.01 -6.29
CA VAL A 329 -21.11 -6.85 -6.67
C VAL A 329 -22.59 -7.23 -6.81
N ALA A 330 -22.90 -8.42 -7.32
CA ALA A 330 -24.28 -8.92 -7.40
C ALA A 330 -24.95 -9.11 -6.03
N HIS A 331 -24.15 -9.35 -4.98
CA HIS A 331 -24.61 -9.50 -3.60
C HIS A 331 -24.39 -8.23 -2.75
N SER A 332 -23.85 -7.16 -3.33
CA SER A 332 -23.54 -5.95 -2.59
C SER A 332 -24.79 -5.09 -2.41
N THR A 333 -25.08 -4.73 -1.15
CA THR A 333 -26.03 -3.67 -0.80
C THR A 333 -25.37 -2.29 -0.77
N THR A 334 -24.03 -2.22 -0.78
CA THR A 334 -23.29 -0.95 -0.82
C THR A 334 -23.14 -0.48 -2.25
N LYS A 335 -23.29 0.84 -2.43
CA LYS A 335 -23.09 1.49 -3.73
C LYS A 335 -21.61 1.47 -4.07
N ILE A 336 -21.31 1.23 -5.34
CA ILE A 336 -19.99 1.51 -5.90
C ILE A 336 -19.81 3.03 -5.89
N GLU A 337 -18.77 3.48 -5.19
CA GLU A 337 -18.39 4.88 -5.06
C GLU A 337 -17.28 5.23 -6.05
N SER A 338 -17.04 6.52 -6.22
CA SER A 338 -16.02 7.03 -7.15
C SER A 338 -14.61 6.53 -6.84
N TYR A 339 -14.30 6.26 -5.57
CA TYR A 339 -13.02 5.68 -5.16
C TYR A 339 -12.83 4.24 -5.67
N ASN A 340 -13.91 3.46 -5.80
CA ASN A 340 -13.84 2.12 -6.40
C ASN A 340 -13.51 2.22 -7.89
N ILE A 341 -14.10 3.21 -8.60
CA ILE A 341 -13.81 3.49 -10.00
C ILE A 341 -12.34 3.88 -10.18
N ASP A 342 -11.83 4.77 -9.32
CA ASP A 342 -10.43 5.17 -9.30
C ASP A 342 -9.48 3.97 -9.14
N ARG A 343 -9.76 3.05 -8.21
CA ARG A 343 -8.98 1.81 -8.08
C ARG A 343 -9.07 0.92 -9.31
N ALA A 344 -10.24 0.82 -9.94
CA ALA A 344 -10.39 0.03 -11.16
C ALA A 344 -9.58 0.62 -12.33
N ILE A 345 -9.53 1.96 -12.44
CA ILE A 345 -8.67 2.69 -13.38
C ILE A 345 -7.20 2.40 -13.08
N ASP A 346 -6.79 2.48 -11.82
CA ASP A 346 -5.40 2.23 -11.39
C ASP A 346 -4.99 0.77 -11.61
N LYS A 347 -5.91 -0.19 -11.46
CA LYS A 347 -5.69 -1.59 -11.79
C LYS A 347 -5.40 -1.78 -13.29
N GLY A 348 -5.98 -0.95 -14.15
CA GLY A 348 -5.72 -0.94 -15.59
C GLY A 348 -6.29 -2.14 -16.36
N ASN A 349 -7.19 -2.91 -15.74
CA ASN A 349 -7.91 -4.01 -16.37
C ASN A 349 -9.27 -3.51 -16.88
N LEU A 350 -9.47 -3.52 -18.20
CA LEU A 350 -10.67 -3.01 -18.86
C LEU A 350 -11.94 -3.76 -18.48
N ASP A 351 -11.88 -5.08 -18.33
CA ASP A 351 -13.05 -5.89 -17.99
C ASP A 351 -13.51 -5.65 -16.55
N ILE A 352 -12.55 -5.46 -15.64
CA ILE A 352 -12.81 -5.05 -14.26
C ILE A 352 -13.45 -3.66 -14.24
N LEU A 353 -12.89 -2.68 -14.96
CA LEU A 353 -13.48 -1.34 -15.04
C LEU A 353 -14.92 -1.38 -15.58
N LYS A 354 -15.16 -2.12 -16.67
CA LYS A 354 -16.51 -2.27 -17.23
C LYS A 354 -17.47 -2.90 -16.22
N ALA A 355 -17.04 -3.93 -15.49
CA ALA A 355 -17.87 -4.57 -14.47
C ALA A 355 -18.19 -3.62 -13.30
N VAL A 356 -17.21 -2.83 -12.83
CA VAL A 356 -17.41 -1.82 -11.78
C VAL A 356 -18.38 -0.73 -12.25
N VAL A 357 -18.17 -0.18 -13.45
CA VAL A 357 -19.00 0.91 -13.98
C VAL A 357 -20.42 0.45 -14.28
N ALA A 358 -20.61 -0.77 -14.81
CA ALA A 358 -21.93 -1.31 -15.12
C ALA A 358 -22.84 -1.46 -13.89
N HIS A 359 -22.27 -1.62 -12.70
CA HIS A 359 -23.00 -1.73 -11.44
C HIS A 359 -22.92 -0.46 -10.59
N SER A 360 -22.27 0.60 -11.10
CA SER A 360 -22.16 1.87 -10.40
C SER A 360 -23.45 2.67 -10.54
N THR A 361 -24.03 3.08 -9.41
CA THR A 361 -25.03 4.15 -9.39
C THR A 361 -24.39 5.54 -9.37
N THR A 362 -23.07 5.60 -9.11
CA THR A 362 -22.29 6.83 -9.03
C THR A 362 -21.81 7.19 -10.43
N LYS A 363 -22.00 8.46 -10.80
CA LYS A 363 -21.52 8.99 -12.08
C LYS A 363 -20.00 9.07 -12.06
N ILE A 364 -19.37 8.90 -13.22
CA ILE A 364 -17.96 9.20 -13.40
C ILE A 364 -17.78 10.72 -13.29
N GLU A 365 -16.90 11.13 -12.39
CA GLU A 365 -16.60 12.53 -12.07
C GLU A 365 -15.29 12.97 -12.75
N SER A 366 -14.99 14.27 -12.73
CA SER A 366 -13.84 14.84 -13.44
C SER A 366 -12.50 14.24 -13.00
N TYR A 367 -12.31 13.94 -11.71
CA TYR A 367 -11.09 13.32 -11.21
C TYR A 367 -10.90 11.87 -11.66
N ASN A 368 -11.97 11.14 -11.96
CA ASN A 368 -11.84 9.80 -12.54
C ASN A 368 -11.27 9.92 -13.96
N ILE A 369 -11.68 10.94 -14.73
CA ILE A 369 -11.12 11.25 -16.06
C ILE A 369 -9.65 11.60 -15.93
N ASP A 370 -9.29 12.46 -14.96
CA ASP A 370 -7.88 12.80 -14.71
C ASP A 370 -7.03 11.60 -14.42
N ARG A 371 -7.52 10.70 -13.55
CA ARG A 371 -6.79 9.48 -13.20
C ARG A 371 -6.64 8.57 -14.41
N ALA A 372 -7.64 8.49 -15.29
CA ALA A 372 -7.52 7.74 -16.54
C ALA A 372 -6.51 8.35 -17.52
N ILE A 373 -6.43 9.68 -17.60
CA ILE A 373 -5.41 10.40 -18.39
C ILE A 373 -4.01 10.13 -17.80
N ASP A 374 -3.85 10.24 -16.49
CA ASP A 374 -2.60 9.98 -15.78
C ASP A 374 -2.15 8.53 -15.94
N LYS A 375 -3.10 7.58 -15.91
CA LYS A 375 -2.82 6.16 -16.16
C LYS A 375 -2.24 5.94 -17.56
N GLY A 376 -2.65 6.74 -18.53
CA GLY A 376 -2.11 6.73 -19.90
C GLY A 376 -2.52 5.51 -20.73
N ASN A 377 -3.53 4.75 -20.28
CA ASN A 377 -4.09 3.63 -21.03
C ASN A 377 -5.31 4.11 -21.84
N LEU A 378 -5.19 4.08 -23.17
CA LEU A 378 -6.21 4.60 -24.09
C LEU A 378 -7.55 3.87 -23.98
N ASP A 379 -7.55 2.55 -23.80
CA ASP A 379 -8.78 1.77 -23.72
C ASP A 379 -9.54 2.04 -22.42
N ILE A 380 -8.79 2.22 -21.32
CA ILE A 380 -9.34 2.67 -20.04
C ILE A 380 -9.94 4.06 -20.17
N LEU A 381 -9.21 5.02 -20.76
CA LEU A 381 -9.74 6.38 -20.96
C LEU A 381 -11.02 6.38 -21.80
N LYS A 382 -11.03 5.64 -22.92
CA LYS A 382 -12.23 5.52 -23.76
C LYS A 382 -13.41 4.94 -22.98
N ALA A 383 -13.18 3.92 -22.15
CA ALA A 383 -14.22 3.32 -21.33
C ALA A 383 -14.74 4.28 -20.26
N VAL A 384 -13.86 5.03 -19.60
CA VAL A 384 -14.23 6.05 -18.60
C VAL A 384 -15.05 7.16 -19.25
N VAL A 385 -14.57 7.71 -20.37
CA VAL A 385 -15.26 8.82 -21.06
C VAL A 385 -16.61 8.38 -21.63
N ALA A 386 -16.72 7.16 -22.18
CA ALA A 386 -17.98 6.64 -22.72
C ALA A 386 -19.10 6.50 -21.66
N HIS A 387 -18.73 6.35 -20.38
CA HIS A 387 -19.68 6.24 -19.27
C HIS A 387 -19.73 7.53 -18.42
N SER A 388 -19.02 8.58 -18.84
CA SER A 388 -19.03 9.87 -18.15
C SER A 388 -20.24 10.69 -18.57
N THR A 389 -20.95 11.23 -17.57
CA THR A 389 -21.87 12.35 -17.79
C THR A 389 -21.19 13.71 -17.59
N THR A 390 -19.96 13.69 -17.07
CA THR A 390 -19.15 14.89 -16.80
C THR A 390 -18.44 15.28 -18.09
N LYS A 391 -18.53 16.56 -18.43
CA LYS A 391 -17.85 17.11 -19.60
C LYS A 391 -16.34 17.12 -19.37
N ILE A 392 -15.56 16.89 -20.42
CA ILE A 392 -14.13 17.17 -20.39
C ILE A 392 -13.93 18.68 -20.34
N GLU A 393 -13.20 19.12 -19.33
CA GLU A 393 -12.86 20.52 -19.06
C GLU A 393 -11.44 20.84 -19.52
N SER A 394 -11.10 22.13 -19.58
CA SER A 394 -9.79 22.57 -20.06
C SER A 394 -8.62 21.98 -19.27
N TYR A 395 -8.79 21.79 -17.96
CA TYR A 395 -7.76 21.19 -17.12
C TYR A 395 -7.47 19.72 -17.48
N ASN A 396 -8.46 18.96 -17.98
CA ASN A 396 -8.21 17.61 -18.48
C ASN A 396 -7.34 17.65 -19.75
N ILE A 397 -7.55 18.65 -20.62
CA ILE A 397 -6.73 18.88 -21.82
C ILE A 397 -5.29 19.21 -21.40
N ASP A 398 -5.12 20.13 -20.45
CA ASP A 398 -3.81 20.48 -19.88
C ASP A 398 -3.07 19.25 -19.36
N ARG A 399 -3.74 18.38 -18.59
CA ARG A 399 -3.15 17.12 -18.13
C ARG A 399 -2.78 16.18 -19.27
N ALA A 400 -3.60 16.08 -20.31
CA ALA A 400 -3.28 15.24 -21.46
C ALA A 400 -2.06 15.76 -22.24
N ILE A 401 -1.91 17.09 -22.35
CA ILE A 401 -0.72 17.74 -22.89
C ILE A 401 0.50 17.42 -22.04
N ASP A 402 0.39 17.58 -20.72
CA ASP A 402 1.48 17.29 -19.77
C ASP A 402 1.88 15.81 -19.77
N LYS A 403 0.92 14.91 -19.96
CA LYS A 403 1.19 13.47 -20.12
C LYS A 403 2.03 13.18 -21.35
N GLY A 404 1.90 14.00 -22.41
CA GLY A 404 2.70 13.91 -23.62
C GLY A 404 2.40 12.71 -24.51
N ASN A 405 1.28 12.01 -24.26
CA ASN A 405 0.81 10.90 -25.08
C ASN A 405 -0.22 11.40 -26.10
N LEU A 406 0.14 11.33 -27.39
CA LEU A 406 -0.67 11.85 -28.49
C LEU A 406 -2.03 11.18 -28.61
N ASP A 407 -2.11 9.86 -28.40
CA ASP A 407 -3.37 9.13 -28.52
C ASP A 407 -4.34 9.46 -27.38
N ILE A 408 -3.80 9.67 -26.17
CA ILE A 408 -4.56 10.16 -25.02
C ILE A 408 -5.08 11.57 -25.30
N LEU A 409 -4.23 12.48 -25.78
CA LEU A 409 -4.66 13.84 -26.13
C LEU A 409 -5.77 13.82 -27.20
N LYS A 410 -5.59 13.05 -28.28
CA LYS A 410 -6.62 12.92 -29.32
C LYS A 410 -7.94 12.40 -28.75
N ALA A 411 -7.89 11.40 -27.87
CA ALA A 411 -9.10 10.88 -27.24
C ALA A 411 -9.79 11.89 -26.32
N VAL A 412 -9.02 12.66 -25.52
CA VAL A 412 -9.54 13.72 -24.66
C VAL A 412 -10.20 14.82 -25.49
N VAL A 413 -9.50 15.32 -26.52
CA VAL A 413 -9.98 16.42 -27.36
C VAL A 413 -11.21 15.99 -28.18
N ALA A 414 -11.25 14.76 -28.70
CA ALA A 414 -12.39 14.25 -29.46
C ALA A 414 -13.70 14.18 -28.65
N HIS A 415 -13.61 14.06 -27.32
CA HIS A 415 -14.76 14.03 -26.41
C HIS A 415 -14.94 15.33 -25.62
N SER A 416 -14.11 16.35 -25.90
CA SER A 416 -14.21 17.66 -25.27
C SER A 416 -15.30 18.50 -25.91
N THR A 417 -16.16 19.08 -25.07
CA THR A 417 -17.01 20.22 -25.47
C THR A 417 -16.32 21.56 -25.19
N THR A 418 -15.21 21.53 -24.47
CA THR A 418 -14.42 22.69 -24.10
C THR A 418 -13.46 23.03 -25.23
N LYS A 419 -13.45 24.31 -25.62
CA LYS A 419 -12.52 24.82 -26.63
C LYS A 419 -11.11 24.79 -26.09
N ILE A 420 -10.14 24.50 -26.96
CA ILE A 420 -8.72 24.73 -26.65
C ILE A 420 -8.50 26.24 -26.63
N GLU A 421 -8.01 26.73 -25.50
CA GLU A 421 -7.71 28.14 -25.25
C GLU A 421 -6.19 28.39 -25.39
N SER A 422 -5.80 29.65 -25.38
CA SER A 422 -4.42 30.05 -25.66
C SER A 422 -3.40 29.54 -24.64
N TYR A 423 -3.78 29.37 -23.37
CA TYR A 423 -2.89 28.78 -22.37
C TYR A 423 -2.65 27.27 -22.58
N ASN A 424 -3.58 26.55 -23.22
CA ASN A 424 -3.34 25.16 -23.59
C ASN A 424 -2.26 25.08 -24.70
N ILE A 425 -2.29 26.02 -25.65
CA ILE A 425 -1.27 26.15 -26.70
C ILE A 425 0.09 26.46 -26.07
N ASP A 426 0.14 27.43 -25.16
CA ASP A 426 1.33 27.74 -24.38
C ASP A 426 1.89 26.51 -23.66
N ARG A 427 1.04 25.73 -22.99
CA ARG A 427 1.47 24.51 -22.30
C ARG A 427 2.01 23.47 -23.27
N ALA A 428 1.43 23.34 -24.47
CA ALA A 428 1.94 22.46 -25.52
C ALA A 428 3.30 22.92 -26.07
N ILE A 429 3.51 24.24 -26.21
CA ILE A 429 4.80 24.85 -26.56
C ILE A 429 5.83 24.53 -25.47
N ASP A 430 5.47 24.73 -24.19
CA ASP A 430 6.34 24.46 -23.04
C ASP A 430 6.68 22.97 -22.93
N LYS A 431 5.75 22.08 -23.28
CA LYS A 431 6.00 20.63 -23.36
C LYS A 431 7.06 20.30 -24.41
N GLY A 432 7.15 21.08 -25.49
CA GLY A 432 8.18 20.95 -26.52
C GLY A 432 8.03 19.74 -27.43
N ASN A 433 6.88 19.06 -27.40
CA ASN A 433 6.58 17.94 -28.29
C ASN A 433 5.77 18.45 -29.49
N LEU A 434 6.38 18.38 -30.68
CA LEU A 434 5.81 18.89 -31.93
C LEU A 434 4.48 18.22 -32.31
N ASP A 435 4.34 16.92 -32.09
CA ASP A 435 3.12 16.19 -32.46
C ASP A 435 1.95 16.56 -31.53
N ILE A 436 2.24 16.77 -30.24
CA ILE A 436 1.27 17.30 -29.27
C ILE A 436 0.85 18.71 -29.67
N LEU A 437 1.79 19.60 -29.98
CA LEU A 437 1.47 20.95 -30.43
C LEU A 437 0.60 20.95 -31.69
N LYS A 438 0.97 20.15 -32.71
CA LYS A 438 0.16 20.02 -33.93
C LYS A 438 -1.25 19.53 -33.64
N ALA A 439 -1.42 18.57 -32.74
CA ALA A 439 -2.73 18.08 -32.35
C ALA A 439 -3.56 19.11 -31.59
N VAL A 440 -2.95 19.87 -30.67
CA VAL A 440 -3.61 20.97 -29.94
C VAL A 440 -4.06 22.05 -30.91
N VAL A 441 -3.16 22.51 -31.78
CA VAL A 441 -3.46 23.59 -32.74
C VAL A 441 -4.51 23.17 -33.77
N ALA A 442 -4.46 21.93 -34.27
CA ALA A 442 -5.45 21.42 -35.23
C ALA A 442 -6.88 21.36 -34.69
N HIS A 443 -7.05 21.27 -33.37
CA HIS A 443 -8.35 21.28 -32.70
C HIS A 443 -8.66 22.60 -31.98
N SER A 444 -7.79 23.60 -32.13
CA SER A 444 -8.01 24.92 -31.56
C SER A 444 -9.02 25.70 -32.40
N THR A 445 -10.05 26.22 -31.73
CA THR A 445 -10.90 27.27 -32.30
C THR A 445 -10.35 28.68 -32.01
N THR A 446 -9.35 28.76 -31.15
CA THR A 446 -8.73 30.00 -30.69
C THR A 446 -7.53 30.29 -31.57
N LYS A 447 -7.39 31.53 -32.00
CA LYS A 447 -6.26 31.96 -32.81
C LYS A 447 -4.99 31.88 -31.96
N ILE A 448 -3.86 31.56 -32.59
CA ILE A 448 -2.55 31.75 -31.97
C ILE A 448 -2.34 33.25 -31.77
N GLU A 449 -2.09 33.66 -30.54
CA GLU A 449 -1.89 35.06 -30.16
C GLU A 449 -0.39 35.36 -30.07
N SER A 450 -0.03 36.65 -30.02
CA SER A 450 1.37 37.07 -30.09
C SER A 450 2.22 36.56 -28.92
N TYR A 451 1.64 36.38 -27.74
CA TYR A 451 2.36 35.80 -26.60
C TYR A 451 2.63 34.31 -26.76
N ASN A 452 1.84 33.58 -27.56
CA ASN A 452 2.17 32.18 -27.91
C ASN A 452 3.43 32.16 -28.78
N ILE A 453 3.59 33.12 -29.70
CA ILE A 453 4.81 33.29 -30.51
C ILE A 453 5.99 33.63 -29.61
N ASP A 454 5.83 34.58 -28.68
CA ASP A 454 6.85 34.91 -27.69
C ASP A 454 7.30 33.67 -26.90
N ARG A 455 6.35 32.85 -26.44
CA ARG A 455 6.67 31.62 -25.71
C ARG A 455 7.40 30.60 -26.58
N ALA A 456 7.05 30.48 -27.86
CA ALA A 456 7.76 29.61 -28.81
C ALA A 456 9.20 30.10 -29.08
N ILE A 457 9.40 31.42 -29.16
CA ILE A 457 10.73 32.05 -29.25
C ILE A 457 11.53 31.77 -27.98
N ASP A 458 10.93 31.94 -26.80
CA ASP A 458 11.58 31.69 -25.51
C ASP A 458 11.98 30.23 -25.32
N LYS A 459 11.15 29.31 -25.84
CA LYS A 459 11.44 27.87 -25.87
C LYS A 459 12.67 27.54 -26.72
N GLY A 460 12.97 28.35 -27.73
CA GLY A 460 14.17 28.22 -28.58
C GLY A 460 14.18 27.00 -29.50
N ASN A 461 13.05 26.31 -29.66
CA ASN A 461 12.92 25.15 -30.55
C ASN A 461 12.35 25.61 -31.90
N LEU A 462 13.17 25.52 -32.95
CA LEU A 462 12.85 25.97 -34.31
C LEU A 462 11.60 25.28 -34.90
N ASP A 463 11.44 23.98 -34.68
CA ASP A 463 10.32 23.23 -35.23
C ASP A 463 8.99 23.60 -34.56
N ILE A 464 9.03 23.85 -33.25
CA ILE A 464 7.90 24.38 -32.48
C ILE A 464 7.53 25.76 -32.98
N LEU A 465 8.51 26.67 -33.13
CA LEU A 465 8.27 28.02 -33.66
C LEU A 465 7.65 27.97 -35.06
N LYS A 466 8.21 27.18 -35.98
CA LYS A 466 7.66 27.01 -37.32
C LYS A 466 6.22 26.51 -37.29
N ALA A 467 5.89 25.56 -36.40
CA ALA A 467 4.53 25.06 -36.27
C ALA A 467 3.56 26.11 -35.71
N VAL A 468 3.97 26.90 -34.71
CA VAL A 468 3.17 28.00 -34.16
C VAL A 468 2.93 29.06 -35.22
N VAL A 469 3.96 29.52 -35.91
CA VAL A 469 3.85 30.58 -36.91
C VAL A 469 3.03 30.14 -38.13
N ALA A 470 3.19 28.90 -38.59
CA ALA A 470 2.44 28.36 -39.73
C ALA A 470 0.92 28.29 -39.49
N HIS A 471 0.48 28.22 -38.22
CA HIS A 471 -0.93 28.22 -37.84
C HIS A 471 -1.39 29.55 -37.24
N SER A 472 -0.51 30.56 -37.21
CA SER A 472 -0.86 31.89 -36.71
C SER A 472 -1.62 32.67 -37.77
N THR A 473 -2.76 33.24 -37.38
CA THR A 473 -3.41 34.32 -38.13
C THR A 473 -2.95 35.70 -37.65
N THR A 474 -2.20 35.75 -36.56
CA THR A 474 -1.71 36.97 -35.92
C THR A 474 -0.36 37.31 -36.52
N LYS A 475 -0.19 38.58 -36.91
CA LYS A 475 1.07 39.05 -37.47
C LYS A 475 2.17 38.97 -36.41
N ILE A 476 3.39 38.71 -36.85
CA ILE A 476 4.57 38.91 -36.01
C ILE A 476 4.72 40.41 -35.76
N GLU A 477 4.76 40.79 -34.49
CA GLU A 477 4.86 42.17 -34.03
C GLU A 477 6.32 42.50 -33.67
N SER A 478 6.65 43.79 -33.54
CA SER A 478 8.03 44.24 -33.30
C SER A 478 8.65 43.59 -32.05
N TYR A 479 7.90 43.47 -30.95
CA TYR A 479 8.41 42.84 -29.72
C TYR A 479 8.72 41.33 -29.88
N ASN A 480 8.07 40.62 -30.81
CA ASN A 480 8.45 39.23 -31.09
C ASN A 480 9.87 39.19 -31.71
N ILE A 481 10.17 40.16 -32.60
CA ILE A 481 11.49 40.31 -33.20
C ILE A 481 12.51 40.70 -32.13
N ASP A 482 12.19 41.69 -31.30
CA ASP A 482 13.04 42.13 -30.18
C ASP A 482 13.41 40.94 -29.29
N ARG A 483 12.43 40.11 -28.93
CA ARG A 483 12.64 38.92 -28.11
C ARG A 483 13.49 37.85 -28.81
N ALA A 484 13.30 37.63 -30.11
CA ALA A 484 14.13 36.71 -30.89
C ALA A 484 15.58 37.18 -30.97
N ILE A 485 15.77 38.50 -31.05
CA ILE A 485 17.09 39.14 -31.01
C ILE A 485 17.71 38.97 -29.64
N ASP A 486 17.00 39.29 -28.55
CA ASP A 486 17.48 39.13 -27.17
C ASP A 486 17.90 37.68 -26.87
N LYS A 487 17.25 36.69 -27.49
CA LYS A 487 17.65 35.28 -27.37
C LYS A 487 18.98 34.94 -28.03
N GLY A 488 19.46 35.75 -28.98
CA GLY A 488 20.73 35.52 -29.69
C GLY A 488 20.75 34.28 -30.59
N ASN A 489 19.58 33.67 -30.84
CA ASN A 489 19.48 32.47 -31.66
C ASN A 489 19.17 32.85 -33.12
N LEU A 490 20.18 32.70 -33.98
CA LEU A 490 20.12 33.07 -35.38
C LEU A 490 19.01 32.34 -36.16
N ASP A 491 18.79 31.05 -35.92
CA ASP A 491 17.77 30.28 -36.64
C ASP A 491 16.36 30.70 -36.24
N ILE A 492 16.15 31.02 -34.96
CA ILE A 492 14.90 31.58 -34.45
C ILE A 492 14.67 32.96 -35.08
N LEU A 493 15.69 33.84 -35.11
CA LEU A 493 15.58 35.15 -35.75
C LEU A 493 15.22 35.01 -37.24
N LYS A 494 15.92 34.15 -37.98
CA LYS A 494 15.63 33.87 -39.41
C LYS A 494 14.17 33.43 -39.58
N ALA A 495 13.66 32.54 -38.73
CA ALA A 495 12.29 32.06 -38.82
C ALA A 495 11.24 33.13 -38.49
N VAL A 496 11.48 33.96 -37.47
CA VAL A 496 10.60 35.08 -37.09
C VAL A 496 10.57 36.13 -38.19
N VAL A 497 11.73 36.55 -38.71
CA VAL A 497 11.82 37.58 -39.75
C VAL A 497 11.19 37.11 -41.07
N ALA A 498 11.39 35.85 -41.46
CA ALA A 498 10.81 35.28 -42.67
C ALA A 498 9.26 35.30 -42.70
N HIS A 499 8.62 35.36 -41.53
CA HIS A 499 7.15 35.42 -41.40
C HIS A 499 6.67 36.79 -40.87
N SER A 500 7.57 37.76 -40.75
CA SER A 500 7.23 39.13 -40.37
C SER A 500 6.92 39.97 -41.61
N THR A 501 5.92 40.84 -41.49
CA THR A 501 5.72 41.98 -42.40
C THR A 501 6.13 43.31 -41.77
N THR A 502 6.53 43.25 -40.50
CA THR A 502 6.88 44.39 -39.66
C THR A 502 8.38 44.61 -39.79
N LYS A 503 8.77 45.84 -40.15
CA LYS A 503 10.19 46.21 -40.19
C LYS A 503 10.79 46.20 -38.79
N ILE A 504 12.09 45.92 -38.73
CA ILE A 504 12.85 45.85 -37.48
C ILE A 504 13.18 47.26 -37.01
N GLU A 505 12.91 47.52 -35.73
CA GLU A 505 13.17 48.82 -35.11
C GLU A 505 14.67 49.07 -34.91
N SER A 506 15.09 50.35 -34.95
CA SER A 506 16.51 50.73 -34.92
C SER A 506 17.23 50.40 -33.61
N TYR A 507 16.52 50.32 -32.48
CA TYR A 507 17.11 50.02 -31.18
C TYR A 507 17.66 48.59 -31.08
N ASN A 508 17.10 47.66 -31.86
CA ASN A 508 17.54 46.27 -31.92
C ASN A 508 19.00 46.11 -32.40
N PHE A 509 19.50 47.09 -33.15
CA PHE A 509 20.87 47.10 -33.64
C PHE A 509 21.89 47.12 -32.49
N ASN A 510 21.63 47.91 -31.45
CA ASN A 510 22.50 47.97 -30.28
C ASN A 510 22.50 46.64 -29.52
N THR A 511 21.37 45.92 -29.52
CA THR A 511 21.26 44.60 -28.90
C THR A 511 22.08 43.56 -29.65
N VAL A 512 21.98 43.48 -30.98
CA VAL A 512 22.80 42.52 -31.75
C VAL A 512 24.29 42.83 -31.69
N ILE A 513 24.67 44.12 -31.66
CA ILE A 513 26.06 44.51 -31.40
C ILE A 513 26.56 43.90 -30.08
N LYS A 514 25.76 43.94 -29.02
CA LYS A 514 26.13 43.35 -27.72
C LYS A 514 26.23 41.81 -27.79
N ILE A 515 25.40 41.17 -28.60
CA ILE A 515 25.43 39.72 -28.82
C ILE A 515 26.65 39.32 -29.65
N GLY A 516 27.14 40.20 -30.54
CA GLY A 516 28.33 39.98 -31.36
C GLY A 516 28.12 39.03 -32.54
N ASN A 517 26.87 38.83 -32.99
CA ASN A 517 26.56 37.95 -34.11
C ASN A 517 26.39 38.74 -35.43
N LEU A 518 27.37 38.63 -36.32
CA LEU A 518 27.39 39.36 -37.60
C LEU A 518 26.26 38.97 -38.55
N GLU A 519 25.87 37.69 -38.59
CA GLU A 519 24.74 37.25 -39.43
C GLU A 519 23.41 37.82 -38.93
N MET A 520 23.22 37.95 -37.61
CA MET A 520 22.04 38.63 -37.07
C MET A 520 22.05 40.13 -37.43
N LEU A 521 23.23 40.75 -37.47
CA LEU A 521 23.42 42.15 -37.86
C LEU A 521 22.99 42.37 -39.31
N ASP A 522 23.42 41.49 -40.22
CA ASP A 522 23.03 41.55 -41.63
C ASP A 522 21.50 41.40 -41.79
N ILE A 523 20.86 40.50 -41.04
CA ILE A 523 19.39 40.34 -41.07
C ILE A 523 18.69 41.64 -40.64
N ILE A 524 19.17 42.30 -39.57
CA ILE A 524 18.59 43.56 -39.11
C ILE A 524 18.72 44.66 -40.16
N LEU A 525 19.91 44.79 -40.78
CA LEU A 525 20.16 45.79 -41.82
C LEU A 525 19.21 45.61 -43.01
N GLN A 526 18.95 44.37 -43.42
CA GLN A 526 18.06 44.06 -44.55
C GLN A 526 16.58 44.37 -44.27
N HIS A 527 16.15 44.42 -43.00
CA HIS A 527 14.73 44.49 -42.64
C HIS A 527 14.35 45.75 -41.83
N SER A 528 15.22 46.76 -41.74
CA SER A 528 14.98 47.99 -40.95
C SER A 528 14.41 49.17 -41.76
N TYR A 529 13.82 50.16 -41.07
CA TYR A 529 13.34 51.43 -41.66
C TYR A 529 14.48 52.38 -42.05
N ASN A 530 15.58 52.42 -41.28
CA ASN A 530 16.68 53.37 -41.44
C ASN A 530 17.99 52.64 -41.76
N SER A 531 18.08 52.05 -42.95
CA SER A 531 19.28 51.31 -43.34
C SER A 531 20.55 52.20 -43.36
N GLU A 532 20.48 53.46 -43.81
CA GLU A 532 21.67 54.33 -43.88
C GLU A 532 22.33 54.59 -42.52
N GLU A 533 21.58 55.06 -41.52
CA GLU A 533 22.11 55.32 -40.17
C GLU A 533 22.67 54.04 -39.54
N LEU A 534 22.00 52.91 -39.76
CA LEU A 534 22.42 51.61 -39.25
C LEU A 534 23.65 51.07 -39.99
N VAL A 535 23.79 51.32 -41.30
CA VAL A 535 24.99 50.99 -42.07
C VAL A 535 26.18 51.78 -41.56
N THR A 536 26.04 53.06 -41.22
CA THR A 536 27.12 53.85 -40.59
C THR A 536 27.50 53.26 -39.23
N LYS A 537 26.52 52.93 -38.37
CA LYS A 537 26.80 52.27 -37.09
C LYS A 537 27.46 50.90 -37.27
N TYR A 538 27.05 50.12 -38.27
CA TYR A 538 27.64 48.83 -38.61
C TYR A 538 29.10 49.01 -39.03
N HIS A 539 29.36 49.93 -39.95
CA HIS A 539 30.70 50.21 -40.44
C HIS A 539 31.64 50.61 -39.29
N ASN A 540 31.17 51.50 -38.41
CA ASN A 540 31.91 51.88 -37.22
C ASN A 540 32.15 50.70 -36.26
N TYR A 541 31.16 49.82 -36.06
CA TYR A 541 31.34 48.61 -35.22
C TYR A 541 32.36 47.63 -35.84
N THR A 542 32.28 47.38 -37.14
CA THR A 542 33.18 46.49 -37.89
C THR A 542 34.61 47.02 -37.87
N ILE A 543 34.82 48.32 -38.11
CA ILE A 543 36.13 48.97 -37.98
C ILE A 543 36.65 48.85 -36.55
N ASN A 544 35.84 49.16 -35.55
CA ASN A 544 36.30 49.19 -34.16
C ASN A 544 36.60 47.81 -33.55
N ASN A 545 35.93 46.74 -34.01
CA ASN A 545 36.04 45.41 -33.37
C ASN A 545 36.65 44.30 -34.24
N ILE A 546 36.63 44.44 -35.57
CA ILE A 546 37.14 43.41 -36.49
C ILE A 546 38.40 43.89 -37.22
N MET A 547 38.52 45.19 -37.50
CA MET A 547 39.66 45.79 -38.18
C MET A 547 40.23 47.01 -37.42
N PRO A 548 40.73 46.84 -36.18
CA PRO A 548 41.22 47.95 -35.37
C PRO A 548 42.42 48.69 -36.02
N GLU A 549 43.11 48.05 -36.97
CA GLU A 549 44.24 48.64 -37.69
C GLU A 549 43.84 49.79 -38.64
N VAL A 550 42.58 49.86 -39.08
CA VAL A 550 42.12 50.88 -40.04
C VAL A 550 41.88 52.26 -39.39
N ASN A 551 41.75 52.31 -38.07
CA ASN A 551 41.48 53.55 -37.31
C ASN A 551 42.69 54.50 -37.16
N THR A 552 43.79 54.24 -37.88
CA THR A 552 45.04 55.02 -37.80
C THR A 552 45.23 56.03 -38.94
N ILE A 553 44.26 56.21 -39.83
CA ILE A 553 44.34 57.20 -40.92
C ILE A 553 43.36 58.35 -40.63
N PRO A 554 43.85 59.60 -40.41
CA PRO A 554 42.97 60.72 -40.12
C PRO A 554 42.18 61.13 -41.37
N THR A 555 40.86 61.20 -41.18
CA THR A 555 39.82 61.89 -41.97
C THR A 555 40.26 62.47 -43.32
N ILE A 556 39.84 61.82 -44.40
CA ILE A 556 39.65 62.48 -45.69
C ILE A 556 38.19 62.96 -45.70
N GLU A 557 38.00 64.25 -45.46
CA GLU A 557 36.83 64.97 -45.95
C GLU A 557 36.85 64.90 -47.49
N GLU A 558 35.67 64.72 -48.10
CA GLU A 558 35.41 64.73 -49.56
C GLU A 558 35.80 63.46 -50.34
N ASP A 559 34.90 62.47 -50.36
CA ASP A 559 34.30 61.91 -51.59
C ASP A 559 33.62 60.56 -51.30
N VAL A 560 32.30 60.58 -51.05
CA VAL A 560 31.44 59.40 -51.20
C VAL A 560 30.44 59.70 -52.31
N SER A 561 30.92 59.66 -53.55
CA SER A 561 30.09 59.63 -54.76
C SER A 561 30.30 58.37 -55.60
N ILE A 562 31.04 57.37 -55.09
CA ILE A 562 31.39 56.16 -55.83
C ILE A 562 31.04 54.94 -54.98
N LEU A 563 29.80 54.45 -55.08
CA LEU A 563 29.34 53.06 -54.89
C LEU A 563 27.80 53.05 -54.85
N GLY A 564 27.20 53.33 -55.99
CA GLY A 564 25.74 53.36 -56.17
C GLY A 564 25.35 53.04 -57.60
N ALA A 565 25.98 52.02 -58.20
CA ALA A 565 25.64 51.53 -59.53
C ALA A 565 26.04 50.06 -59.68
N GLU A 566 25.38 49.17 -58.94
CA GLU A 566 25.14 47.77 -59.32
C GLU A 566 24.17 47.18 -58.30
N ILE A 567 22.89 47.12 -58.69
CA ILE A 567 21.76 46.25 -58.27
C ILE A 567 20.47 47.00 -58.68
N VAL A 568 20.08 46.82 -59.95
CA VAL A 568 18.69 46.82 -60.45
C VAL A 568 18.60 45.68 -61.45
#